data_AF-A0A3D3K876-F1
#
_entry.id   AF-A0A3D3K876-F1
#
_cell.length_a   1.000
_cell.length_b   1.000
_cell.length_c   1.000
_cell.angle_alpha   90.00
_cell.angle_beta   90.00
_cell.angle_gamma   90.00
#
_symmetry.space_group_name_H-M   'P 1'
#
loop_
_entity.id
_entity.type
_entity.pdbx_description
1 polymer ?
#
loop_
_entity_poly.entity_id
_entity_poly.type
_entity_poly.pdbx_seq_one_letter_code
_entity_poly.pdbx_strand_id
1 'polypeptide(L)' 'MQDKVQEEIIEEFSMFDEWLDKYDYLIGLSETLPPIAPEHRTNQYLIEGCQSRVWI' A
#
# COMPACT_ATOMS: atom_id res chain seq x y z
N MET A 1 10.41 -15.74 -12.59
CA MET A 1 8.97 -15.80 -12.89
C MET A 1 8.43 -14.46 -12.44
N GLN A 2 8.20 -13.53 -13.38
CA GLN A 2 7.55 -12.26 -13.02
C GLN A 2 6.07 -12.57 -12.73
N ASP A 3 5.56 -12.03 -11.63
CA ASP A 3 4.14 -12.09 -11.30
C ASP A 3 3.39 -11.11 -12.22
N LYS A 4 2.37 -11.58 -12.94
CA LYS A 4 1.59 -10.76 -13.88
C LYS A 4 0.99 -9.54 -13.18
N VAL A 5 0.56 -9.69 -11.93
CA VAL A 5 -0.01 -8.58 -11.15
C VAL A 5 1.04 -7.50 -10.91
N GLN A 6 2.29 -7.90 -10.66
CA GLN A 6 3.37 -6.95 -10.48
C GLN A 6 3.69 -6.18 -11.78
N GLU A 7 3.64 -6.86 -12.94
CA GLU A 7 3.85 -6.20 -14.24
C GLU A 7 2.76 -5.16 -14.53
N GLU A 8 1.50 -5.48 -14.26
CA GLU A 8 0.36 -4.56 -14.41
C GLU A 8 0.53 -3.31 -13.52
N ILE A 9 0.91 -3.49 -12.25
CA ILE A 9 1.18 -2.37 -11.34
C ILE A 9 2.35 -1.51 -11.84
N ILE A 10 3.41 -2.13 -12.35
CA ILE A 10 4.56 -1.39 -12.88
C ILE A 10 4.15 -0.58 -14.12
N GLU A 11 3.40 -1.17 -15.05
CA GLU A 11 2.93 -0.49 -16.25
C GLU A 11 2.01 0.68 -15.89
N GLU A 12 1.08 0.49 -14.96
CA GLU A 12 0.18 1.53 -14.46
C GLU A 12 0.95 2.72 -13.85
N PHE A 13 1.88 2.46 -12.92
CA PHE A 13 2.68 3.53 -12.31
C PHE A 13 3.71 4.16 -13.27
N SER A 14 4.01 3.51 -14.41
CA SER A 14 4.88 4.06 -15.45
C SER A 14 4.21 5.15 -16.29
N MET A 15 2.88 5.23 -16.27
CA MET A 15 2.11 6.25 -16.99
C MET A 15 2.24 7.66 -16.38
N PHE A 16 2.70 7.75 -15.12
CA PHE A 16 2.96 9.02 -14.46
C PHE A 16 4.42 9.44 -14.65
N ASP A 17 4.62 10.63 -15.20
CA ASP A 17 5.93 11.24 -15.38
C ASP A 17 6.44 11.87 -14.07
N GLU A 18 5.55 12.51 -13.30
CA GLU A 18 5.90 13.22 -12.06
C GLU A 18 5.81 12.31 -10.83
N TRP A 19 6.75 12.47 -9.90
CA TRP A 19 6.79 11.68 -8.67
C TRP A 19 5.59 11.97 -7.75
N LEU A 20 5.17 13.23 -7.67
CA LEU A 20 4.05 13.64 -6.82
C LEU A 20 2.75 12.96 -7.26
N ASP A 21 2.52 12.82 -8.56
CA ASP A 21 1.33 12.17 -9.08
C ASP A 21 1.26 10.68 -8.67
N LYS A 22 2.42 9.98 -8.66
CA LYS A 22 2.50 8.60 -8.16
C LYS A 22 2.17 8.51 -6.68
N TYR A 23 2.62 9.49 -5.90
CA TYR A 23 2.39 9.55 -4.47
C TYR A 23 0.91 9.80 -4.15
N ASP A 24 0.28 10.77 -4.83
CA ASP A 24 -1.14 11.06 -4.68
C ASP A 24 -2.00 9.87 -5.11
N TYR A 25 -1.62 9.19 -6.19
CA TYR A 25 -2.28 7.97 -6.63
C TYR A 25 -2.22 6.86 -5.58
N LEU A 26 -1.05 6.61 -4.99
CA LEU A 26 -0.88 5.62 -3.92
C LEU A 26 -1.73 5.95 -2.69
N ILE A 27 -1.83 7.22 -2.31
CA ILE A 27 -2.71 7.66 -1.21
C ILE A 27 -4.17 7.36 -1.57
N GLY A 28 -4.62 7.74 -2.77
CA GLY A 28 -5.98 7.47 -3.23
C GLY A 28 -6.34 5.98 -3.21
N LEU A 29 -5.41 5.11 -3.60
CA LEU A 29 -5.59 3.65 -3.48
C LEU A 29 -5.80 3.22 -2.03
N SER A 30 -5.04 3.79 -1.08
CA SER A 30 -5.16 3.45 0.33
C SER A 30 -6.53 3.81 0.93
N GLU A 31 -7.20 4.85 0.42
CA GLU A 31 -8.53 5.27 0.87
C GLU A 31 -9.62 4.25 0.52
N THR A 32 -9.37 3.41 -0.50
CA THR A 32 -10.31 2.34 -0.91
C THR A 32 -10.23 1.11 -0.02
N LEU A 33 -9.19 1.00 0.81
CA LEU A 33 -8.98 -0.17 1.65
C LEU A 33 -9.95 -0.17 2.83
N PRO A 34 -10.53 -1.34 3.17
CA PRO A 34 -11.39 -1.45 4.34
C PRO A 34 -10.59 -1.17 5.62
N PRO A 35 -11.17 -0.49 6.61
CA PRO A 35 -10.51 -0.28 7.88
C PRO A 35 -10.29 -1.63 8.57
N ILE A 36 -9.09 -1.83 9.15
CA ILE A 36 -8.83 -2.99 10.00
C ILE A 36 -9.74 -2.95 11.24
N ALA A 37 -10.38 -4.09 11.54
CA ALA A 37 -11.24 -4.23 12.71
C ALA A 37 -10.44 -3.95 14.01
N PRO A 38 -11.04 -3.25 15.00
CA PRO A 38 -10.32 -2.88 16.23
C PRO A 38 -9.72 -4.08 16.98
N GLU A 39 -10.38 -5.24 16.96
CA GLU A 39 -9.88 -6.47 17.60
C GLU A 39 -8.57 -7.01 17.01
N HIS A 40 -8.24 -6.64 15.76
CA HIS A 40 -7.01 -7.06 15.10
C HIS A 40 -5.86 -6.07 15.30
N ARG A 41 -6.08 -4.92 15.94
CA ARG A 41 -5.01 -3.97 16.29
C ARG A 41 -4.25 -4.41 17.55
N THR A 42 -3.67 -5.61 17.50
CA THR A 42 -2.90 -6.21 18.59
C THR A 42 -1.45 -6.42 18.19
N ASN A 43 -0.58 -6.72 19.16
CA ASN A 43 0.85 -6.99 18.89
C ASN A 43 1.08 -8.23 18.01
N GLN A 44 0.10 -9.14 17.92
CA GLN A 44 0.20 -10.31 17.04
C GLN A 44 0.25 -9.94 15.56
N TYR A 45 -0.44 -8.85 15.18
CA TYR A 45 -0.55 -8.36 13.80
C TYR A 45 0.30 -7.10 13.57
N LEU A 46 1.05 -6.65 14.58
CA LEU A 46 1.88 -5.45 14.51
C LEU A 46 3.18 -5.74 13.76
N ILE A 47 3.51 -4.92 12.77
CA ILE A 47 4.82 -4.95 12.12
C ILE A 47 5.79 -4.09 12.93
N GLU A 48 6.84 -4.74 13.44
CA GLU A 48 7.92 -4.08 14.17
C GLU A 48 8.95 -3.45 13.22
N GLY A 49 9.59 -2.36 13.65
CA GLY A 49 10.68 -1.70 12.91
C GLY A 49 10.25 -0.62 11.92
N CYS A 50 8.96 -0.40 11.72
CA CYS A 50 8.44 0.73 10.93
C CYS A 50 8.38 2.02 11.78
N GLN A 51 8.59 3.19 11.13
CA GLN A 51 8.46 4.50 11.80
C GLN A 51 7.02 4.78 12.28
N SER A 52 6.03 4.30 11.52
CA SER A 52 4.62 4.32 11.88
C SER A 52 4.16 2.96 12.38
N ARG A 53 3.11 2.92 13.21
CA ARG A 53 2.46 1.65 13.58
C ARG A 53 1.68 1.11 12.39
N VAL A 54 1.97 -0.13 11.99
CA VAL A 54 1.33 -0.82 10.87
C VAL A 54 0.79 -2.16 11.38
N TRP A 55 -0.47 -2.47 11.08
CA TRP A 55 -1.09 -3.76 11.35
C TRP A 55 -1.48 -4.44 10.03
N ILE A 56 -1.22 -5.74 9.90
CA ILE A 56 -1.56 -6.59 8.75
C ILE A 56 -2.25 -7.87 9.23
#